data_AF-A0A7N2R9M9-F1
#
_entry.id   AF-A0A7N2R9M9-F1
#
_cell.length_a   1.000
_cell.length_b   1.000
_cell.length_c   1.000
_cell.angle_alpha   90.00
_cell.angle_beta   90.00
_cell.angle_gamma   90.00
#
_symmetry.space_group_name_H-M   'P 1'
#
loop_
_entity.id
_entity.type
_entity.pdbx_description
1 polymer ?
#
loop_
_entity_poly.entity_id
_entity_poly.type
_entity_poly.pdbx_seq_one_letter_code
_entity_poly.pdbx_strand_id
1 'polypeptide(L)'
;MDTHTTGTSCGRFVIQALRGQWFMMFASFLIMTRAGATYLFGVYSVDIKATLGYDQSTLNLLSTCKDLGANVGVLSGLLAEAIHNTLLVPLLSEIILLRWKVPRPLIMTLVLSGVGDLLIAFPIPSCVYIASLIIGFSYGAQLTLLFTIISELFGLKYYSTLFNCGQLASPLGSYVFNVQVVGKLYDKEALKQLALKGMTRSMVKELTCMGKECYRLSFVILAGTRNENNQKVLSTQQADRDIDYRFAIKKQIKEKKDAAITDR
;
A
#
# COMPACT_ATOMS: atom_id res chain seq x y z
N MET A 1 -7.60 -22.11 47.43
CA MET A 1 -6.15 -22.01 47.19
C MET A 1 -5.97 -22.14 45.70
N ASP A 2 -6.07 -21.00 45.02
CA ASP A 2 -5.93 -20.86 43.58
C ASP A 2 -4.49 -21.15 43.17
N THR A 3 -4.28 -21.77 42.01
CA THR A 3 -3.20 -21.38 41.06
C THR A 3 -3.27 -22.21 39.75
N HIS A 4 -3.08 -21.50 38.63
CA HIS A 4 -2.70 -21.98 37.29
C HIS A 4 -3.76 -22.53 36.30
N THR A 5 -4.63 -21.63 35.80
CA THR A 5 -5.16 -21.65 34.42
C THR A 5 -4.84 -20.34 33.69
N THR A 6 -3.56 -19.98 33.59
CA THR A 6 -3.11 -18.71 32.96
C THR A 6 -2.64 -18.83 31.49
N GLY A 7 -2.57 -20.04 30.92
CA GLY A 7 -2.04 -20.23 29.55
C GLY A 7 -3.02 -19.98 28.39
N THR A 8 -4.32 -20.14 28.58
CA THR A 8 -5.33 -20.06 27.50
C THR A 8 -6.05 -18.72 27.40
N SER A 9 -5.94 -17.86 28.41
CA SER A 9 -6.62 -16.55 28.47
C SER A 9 -5.89 -15.50 27.61
N CYS A 10 -4.56 -15.45 27.67
CA CYS A 10 -3.74 -14.52 26.89
C CYS A 10 -3.93 -14.72 25.37
N GLY A 11 -3.89 -15.97 24.90
CA GLY A 11 -4.12 -16.28 23.49
C GLY A 11 -5.52 -15.91 23.00
N ARG A 12 -6.55 -16.08 23.85
CA ARG A 12 -7.94 -15.74 23.51
C ARG A 12 -8.16 -14.22 23.47
N PHE A 13 -7.55 -13.48 24.40
CA PHE A 13 -7.58 -12.02 24.42
C PHE A 13 -6.81 -11.42 23.23
N VAL A 14 -5.65 -11.96 22.88
CA VAL A 14 -4.89 -11.56 21.69
C VAL A 14 -5.68 -11.83 20.41
N ILE A 15 -6.31 -13.01 20.27
CA ILE A 15 -7.17 -13.32 19.12
C ILE A 15 -8.38 -12.38 19.05
N GLN A 16 -8.97 -12.01 20.19
CA GLN A 16 -10.11 -11.10 20.23
C GLN A 16 -9.73 -9.63 19.99
N ALA A 17 -8.52 -9.22 20.40
CA ALA A 17 -7.94 -7.92 20.09
C ALA A 17 -7.58 -7.81 18.60
N LEU A 18 -7.01 -8.87 18.00
CA LEU A 18 -6.71 -8.95 16.57
C LEU A 18 -7.99 -8.95 15.71
N ARG A 19 -9.06 -9.65 16.15
CA ARG A 19 -10.40 -9.59 15.51
C ARG A 19 -11.19 -8.31 15.80
N GLY A 20 -10.62 -7.35 16.52
CA GLY A 20 -11.31 -6.09 16.81
C GLY A 20 -11.49 -5.25 15.54
N GLN A 21 -12.67 -4.66 15.35
CA GLN A 21 -12.95 -3.73 14.26
C GLN A 21 -11.93 -2.57 14.19
N TRP A 22 -11.44 -2.15 15.36
CA TRP A 22 -10.39 -1.14 15.52
C TRP A 22 -9.00 -1.62 15.07
N PHE A 23 -8.66 -2.89 15.28
CA PHE A 23 -7.39 -3.44 14.81
C PHE A 23 -7.37 -3.55 13.28
N MET A 24 -8.48 -3.99 12.68
CA MET A 24 -8.63 -3.99 11.22
C MET A 24 -8.50 -2.58 10.63
N MET A 25 -9.08 -1.57 11.29
CA MET A 25 -8.96 -0.17 10.88
C MET A 25 -7.52 0.36 11.00
N PHE A 26 -6.83 0.02 12.09
CA PHE A 26 -5.42 0.36 12.28
C PHE A 26 -4.53 -0.28 11.20
N ALA A 27 -4.78 -1.55 10.86
CA ALA A 27 -4.07 -2.23 9.77
C ALA A 27 -4.27 -1.54 8.41
N SER A 28 -5.50 -1.11 8.10
CA SER A 28 -5.80 -0.33 6.89
C SER A 28 -5.08 1.01 6.86
N PHE A 29 -4.95 1.68 8.01
CA PHE A 29 -4.20 2.94 8.10
C PHE A 29 -2.70 2.74 7.85
N LEU A 30 -2.11 1.66 8.38
CA LEU A 30 -0.72 1.30 8.05
C LEU A 30 -0.51 1.02 6.56
N ILE A 31 -1.51 0.44 5.89
CA ILE A 31 -1.49 0.24 4.44
C ILE A 31 -1.50 1.59 3.71
N MET A 32 -2.34 2.54 4.13
CA MET A 32 -2.37 3.90 3.58
C MET A 32 -1.11 4.72 3.86
N THR A 33 -0.48 4.56 5.02
CA THR A 33 0.82 5.20 5.30
C THR A 33 1.84 4.85 4.23
N ARG A 34 1.86 3.61 3.74
CA ARG A 34 2.73 3.23 2.60
C ARG A 34 2.25 3.79 1.27
N ALA A 35 0.97 4.06 1.10
CA ALA A 35 0.44 4.79 -0.05
C ALA A 35 0.93 6.26 -0.06
N GLY A 36 1.31 6.80 1.11
CA GLY A 36 1.95 8.11 1.27
C GLY A 36 3.30 8.27 0.54
N ALA A 37 3.97 7.17 0.19
CA ALA A 37 5.15 7.22 -0.67
C ALA A 37 4.84 7.70 -2.10
N THR A 38 3.59 7.72 -2.54
CA THR A 38 3.20 8.27 -3.86
C THR A 38 3.34 9.81 -3.93
N TYR A 39 3.42 10.49 -2.78
CA TYR A 39 3.70 11.94 -2.72
C TYR A 39 5.17 12.27 -3.00
N LEU A 40 6.04 11.25 -3.07
CA LEU A 40 7.44 11.43 -3.46
C LEU A 40 7.56 12.05 -4.87
N PHE A 41 6.52 11.87 -5.73
CA PHE A 41 6.42 12.46 -7.06
C PHE A 41 6.85 13.93 -7.08
N GLY A 42 6.30 14.77 -6.21
CA GLY A 42 6.61 16.20 -6.22
C GLY A 42 8.06 16.55 -5.87
N VAL A 43 8.76 15.67 -5.15
CA VAL A 43 10.17 15.88 -4.77
C VAL A 43 11.09 15.47 -5.91
N TYR A 44 10.96 14.25 -6.44
CA TYR A 44 11.86 13.78 -7.50
C TYR A 44 11.50 14.33 -8.88
N SER A 45 10.28 14.83 -9.11
CA SER A 45 9.86 15.35 -10.42
C SER A 45 10.71 16.54 -10.85
N VAL A 46 11.16 17.36 -9.90
CA VAL A 46 12.04 18.51 -10.15
C VAL A 46 13.43 18.05 -10.58
N ASP A 47 13.99 17.02 -9.95
CA ASP A 47 15.29 16.47 -10.32
C ASP A 47 15.25 15.66 -11.62
N ILE A 48 14.16 14.93 -11.87
CA ILE A 48 13.94 14.23 -13.15
C ILE A 48 13.91 15.25 -14.29
N LYS A 49 13.30 16.42 -14.08
CA LYS A 49 13.35 17.54 -15.04
C LYS A 49 14.79 17.89 -15.41
N ALA A 50 15.61 18.12 -14.38
CA ALA A 50 16.99 18.56 -14.54
C ALA A 50 17.89 17.46 -15.14
N THR A 51 17.59 16.19 -14.87
CA THR A 51 18.44 15.05 -15.27
C THR A 51 18.09 14.52 -16.66
N LEU A 52 16.80 14.48 -17.04
CA LEU A 52 16.33 13.97 -18.35
C LEU A 52 16.06 15.09 -19.37
N GLY A 53 16.18 16.36 -18.98
CA GLY A 53 15.93 17.50 -19.86
C GLY A 53 14.45 17.65 -20.23
N TYR A 54 13.53 17.20 -19.37
CA TYR A 54 12.11 17.29 -19.65
C TYR A 54 11.56 18.71 -19.51
N ASP A 55 10.60 19.02 -20.37
CA ASP A 55 9.87 20.27 -20.35
C ASP A 55 8.80 20.28 -19.23
N GLN A 56 8.35 21.46 -18.81
CA GLN A 56 7.31 21.61 -17.78
C GLN A 56 5.99 20.96 -18.21
N SER A 57 5.69 20.95 -19.51
CA SER A 57 4.51 20.30 -20.09
C SER A 57 4.49 18.78 -19.86
N THR A 58 5.64 18.11 -20.02
CA THR A 58 5.82 16.68 -19.74
C THR A 58 5.56 16.34 -18.27
N LEU A 59 6.04 17.19 -17.36
CA LEU A 59 5.83 17.01 -15.92
C LEU A 59 4.37 17.18 -15.52
N ASN A 60 3.71 18.18 -16.08
CA ASN A 60 2.29 18.39 -15.86
C ASN A 60 1.51 17.17 -16.36
N LEU A 61 1.84 16.65 -17.55
CA LEU A 61 1.23 15.43 -18.10
C LEU A 61 1.44 14.22 -17.18
N LEU A 62 2.62 14.10 -16.58
CA LEU A 62 2.93 13.02 -15.65
C LEU A 62 2.13 13.11 -14.34
N SER A 63 1.92 14.32 -13.82
CA SER A 63 0.99 14.57 -12.72
C SER A 63 -0.45 14.21 -13.12
N THR A 64 -0.91 14.67 -14.29
CA THR A 64 -2.25 14.37 -14.79
C THR A 64 -2.46 12.87 -14.96
N CYS A 65 -1.45 12.13 -15.45
CA CYS A 65 -1.48 10.67 -15.54
C CYS A 65 -1.65 10.00 -14.17
N LYS A 66 -0.95 10.48 -13.15
CA LYS A 66 -1.12 9.98 -11.78
C LYS A 66 -2.54 10.25 -11.27
N ASP A 67 -3.05 11.47 -11.46
CA ASP A 67 -4.38 11.87 -10.99
C ASP A 67 -5.50 11.13 -11.74
N LEU A 68 -5.34 10.93 -13.06
CA LEU A 68 -6.19 10.07 -13.88
C LEU A 68 -6.18 8.63 -13.36
N GLY A 69 -4.99 8.08 -13.10
CA GLY A 69 -4.85 6.75 -12.51
C GLY A 69 -5.59 6.63 -11.19
N ALA A 70 -5.47 7.63 -10.30
CA ALA A 70 -6.16 7.64 -9.01
C ALA A 70 -7.68 7.65 -9.16
N ASN A 71 -8.21 8.48 -10.06
CA ASN A 71 -9.66 8.57 -10.30
C ASN A 71 -10.23 7.32 -10.98
N VAL A 72 -9.54 6.77 -11.98
CA VAL A 72 -9.93 5.51 -12.64
C VAL A 72 -9.74 4.32 -11.70
N GLY A 73 -8.75 4.39 -10.82
CA GLY A 73 -8.51 3.41 -9.76
C GLY A 73 -9.66 3.36 -8.75
N VAL A 74 -10.49 4.39 -8.62
CA VAL A 74 -11.72 4.29 -7.81
C VAL A 74 -12.68 3.22 -8.37
N LEU A 75 -12.70 3.09 -9.70
CA LEU A 75 -13.45 2.06 -10.43
C LEU A 75 -12.70 0.71 -10.51
N SER A 76 -11.60 0.53 -9.78
CA SER A 76 -10.79 -0.69 -9.84
C SER A 76 -11.58 -1.95 -9.50
N GLY A 77 -12.64 -1.86 -8.69
CA GLY A 77 -13.53 -2.98 -8.41
C GLY A 77 -14.24 -3.49 -9.66
N LEU A 78 -14.78 -2.56 -10.47
CA LEU A 78 -15.46 -2.87 -11.73
C LEU A 78 -14.47 -3.30 -12.82
N LEU A 79 -13.30 -2.66 -12.87
CA LEU A 79 -12.22 -3.07 -13.77
C LEU A 79 -11.65 -4.44 -13.40
N ALA A 80 -11.54 -4.79 -12.12
CA ALA A 80 -11.10 -6.11 -11.70
C ALA A 80 -12.11 -7.20 -12.13
N GLU A 81 -13.40 -6.88 -12.12
CA GLU A 81 -14.46 -7.76 -12.63
C GLU A 81 -14.42 -7.87 -14.17
N ALA A 82 -14.19 -6.76 -14.87
CA ALA A 82 -14.03 -6.76 -16.33
C ALA A 82 -12.74 -7.48 -16.80
N ILE A 83 -11.63 -7.29 -16.08
CA ILE A 83 -10.34 -7.95 -16.33
C ILE A 83 -10.41 -9.45 -15.98
N HIS A 84 -11.31 -9.85 -15.06
CA HIS A 84 -11.58 -11.28 -14.79
C HIS A 84 -12.06 -12.03 -16.03
N ASN A 85 -12.70 -11.33 -16.97
CA ASN A 85 -13.12 -11.89 -18.26
C ASN A 85 -11.97 -12.05 -19.28
N THR A 86 -10.77 -11.51 -18.98
CA THR A 86 -9.56 -11.65 -19.83
C THR A 86 -8.67 -12.77 -19.28
N LEU A 87 -8.62 -13.90 -19.99
CA LEU A 87 -8.12 -15.22 -19.58
C LEU A 87 -6.69 -15.29 -18.96
N LEU A 88 -5.83 -14.26 -19.11
CA LEU A 88 -4.41 -14.30 -18.71
C LEU A 88 -4.14 -13.90 -17.25
N VAL A 89 -4.89 -12.95 -16.70
CA VAL A 89 -4.74 -12.49 -15.29
C VAL A 89 -5.29 -13.51 -14.26
N PRO A 90 -6.36 -14.27 -14.54
CA PRO A 90 -6.89 -15.29 -13.64
C PRO A 90 -5.91 -16.42 -13.31
N LEU A 91 -5.15 -16.94 -14.29
CA LEU A 91 -4.25 -18.09 -14.09
C LEU A 91 -3.09 -17.78 -13.11
N LEU A 92 -2.48 -16.60 -13.25
CA LEU A 92 -1.48 -16.11 -12.29
C LEU A 92 -2.09 -15.82 -10.91
N SER A 93 -3.31 -15.31 -10.89
CA SER A 93 -4.03 -15.04 -9.65
C SER A 93 -4.46 -16.30 -8.91
N GLU A 94 -4.86 -17.37 -9.61
CA GLU A 94 -5.34 -18.62 -9.00
C GLU A 94 -4.23 -19.41 -8.32
N ILE A 95 -3.04 -19.46 -8.94
CA ILE A 95 -1.84 -20.08 -8.33
C ILE A 95 -1.45 -19.37 -7.02
N ILE A 96 -1.61 -18.04 -6.97
CA ILE A 96 -1.30 -17.22 -5.78
C ILE A 96 -2.45 -17.32 -4.74
N LEU A 97 -3.70 -17.37 -5.17
CA LEU A 97 -4.88 -17.53 -4.30
C LEU A 97 -4.90 -18.85 -3.54
N LEU A 98 -4.50 -19.94 -4.20
CA LEU A 98 -4.41 -21.27 -3.57
C LEU A 98 -3.36 -21.31 -2.45
N ARG A 99 -2.37 -20.40 -2.48
CA ARG A 99 -1.35 -20.29 -1.43
C ARG A 99 -1.64 -19.23 -0.36
N TRP A 100 -2.44 -18.20 -0.65
CA TRP A 100 -2.54 -17.00 0.22
C TRP A 100 -3.94 -16.60 0.73
N LYS A 101 -5.08 -17.11 0.21
CA LYS A 101 -6.47 -16.85 0.72
C LYS A 101 -6.90 -15.36 1.01
N VAL A 102 -6.17 -14.34 0.53
CA VAL A 102 -6.47 -12.90 0.75
C VAL A 102 -7.36 -12.34 -0.38
N PRO A 103 -8.07 -11.19 -0.22
CA PRO A 103 -8.97 -10.71 -1.25
C PRO A 103 -8.15 -10.27 -2.47
N ARG A 104 -8.49 -10.82 -3.64
CA ARG A 104 -7.83 -10.57 -4.94
C ARG A 104 -7.42 -9.09 -5.16
N PRO A 105 -8.27 -8.09 -4.87
CA PRO A 105 -7.92 -6.68 -5.09
C PRO A 105 -6.72 -6.20 -4.28
N LEU A 106 -6.52 -6.70 -3.05
CA LEU A 106 -5.37 -6.31 -2.22
C LEU A 106 -4.06 -6.82 -2.82
N ILE A 107 -4.00 -8.07 -3.27
CA ILE A 107 -2.76 -8.64 -3.83
C ILE A 107 -2.40 -7.92 -5.14
N MET A 108 -3.40 -7.72 -6.01
CA MET A 108 -3.19 -7.07 -7.30
C MET A 108 -2.69 -5.64 -7.15
N THR A 109 -3.28 -4.86 -6.24
CA THR A 109 -2.85 -3.46 -6.02
C THR A 109 -1.46 -3.35 -5.39
N LEU A 110 -1.09 -4.29 -4.52
CA LEU A 110 0.23 -4.32 -3.89
C LEU A 110 1.34 -4.72 -4.87
N VAL A 111 1.10 -5.75 -5.69
CA VAL A 111 2.05 -6.19 -6.72
C VAL A 111 2.21 -5.09 -7.78
N LEU A 112 1.09 -4.53 -8.25
CA LEU A 112 1.10 -3.48 -9.27
C LEU A 112 1.81 -2.21 -8.77
N SER A 113 1.58 -1.84 -7.51
CA SER A 113 2.30 -0.72 -6.88
C SER A 113 3.80 -0.99 -6.81
N GLY A 114 4.22 -2.18 -6.36
CA GLY A 114 5.64 -2.55 -6.28
C GLY A 114 6.34 -2.58 -7.64
N VAL A 115 5.65 -3.04 -8.68
CA VAL A 115 6.13 -2.95 -10.08
C VAL A 115 6.29 -1.49 -10.50
N GLY A 116 5.33 -0.63 -10.17
CA GLY A 116 5.39 0.81 -10.44
C GLY A 116 6.61 1.48 -9.81
N ASP A 117 6.92 1.22 -8.54
CA ASP A 117 8.10 1.80 -7.88
C ASP A 117 9.41 1.29 -8.50
N LEU A 118 9.45 0.01 -8.89
CA LEU A 118 10.62 -0.60 -9.52
C LEU A 118 10.86 -0.01 -10.91
N LEU A 119 9.80 0.29 -11.66
CA LEU A 119 9.89 0.99 -12.94
C LEU A 119 10.47 2.41 -12.78
N ILE A 120 10.19 3.10 -11.68
CA ILE A 120 10.79 4.42 -11.39
C ILE A 120 12.27 4.27 -11.03
N ALA A 121 12.67 3.20 -10.35
CA ALA A 121 14.07 2.95 -10.00
C ALA A 121 14.98 2.79 -11.24
N PHE A 122 14.41 2.39 -12.38
CA PHE A 122 15.11 2.26 -13.66
C PHE A 122 14.48 3.18 -14.73
N PRO A 123 14.72 4.51 -14.64
CA PRO A 123 14.03 5.48 -15.47
C PRO A 123 14.48 5.38 -16.94
N ILE A 124 13.60 4.84 -17.78
CA ILE A 124 13.64 4.97 -19.25
C ILE A 124 12.63 6.07 -19.63
N PRO A 125 12.90 6.93 -20.62
CA PRO A 125 12.06 8.10 -20.92
C PRO A 125 10.56 7.81 -21.12
N SER A 126 10.19 6.65 -21.64
CA SER A 126 8.78 6.28 -21.87
C SER A 126 8.16 5.56 -20.66
N CYS A 127 8.97 4.89 -19.84
CA CYS A 127 8.49 4.05 -18.74
C CYS A 127 7.97 4.87 -17.55
N VAL A 128 8.45 6.10 -17.36
CA VAL A 128 8.01 6.97 -16.26
C VAL A 128 6.50 7.30 -16.34
N TYR A 129 5.96 7.46 -17.55
CA TYR A 129 4.52 7.69 -17.76
C TYR A 129 3.68 6.48 -17.36
N ILE A 130 4.10 5.29 -17.79
CA ILE A 130 3.46 4.02 -17.44
C ILE A 130 3.54 3.79 -15.93
N ALA A 131 4.69 4.07 -15.32
CA ALA A 131 4.87 3.95 -13.88
C ALA A 131 3.94 4.86 -13.09
N SER A 132 3.81 6.14 -13.48
CA SER A 132 2.89 7.08 -12.81
C SER A 132 1.42 6.70 -12.97
N LEU A 133 1.02 6.17 -14.13
CA LEU A 133 -0.34 5.62 -14.34
C LEU A 133 -0.60 4.43 -13.43
N ILE A 134 0.34 3.48 -13.37
CA ILE A 134 0.25 2.28 -12.54
C ILE A 134 0.16 2.64 -11.05
N ILE A 135 1.02 3.55 -10.59
CA ILE A 135 1.04 3.98 -9.19
C ILE A 135 -0.25 4.73 -8.86
N GLY A 136 -0.71 5.63 -9.74
CA GLY A 136 -2.00 6.31 -9.59
C GLY A 136 -3.15 5.31 -9.47
N PHE A 137 -3.23 4.32 -10.38
CA PHE A 137 -4.25 3.27 -10.35
C PHE A 137 -4.23 2.47 -9.05
N SER A 138 -3.03 2.04 -8.62
CA SER A 138 -2.88 1.30 -7.36
C SER A 138 -3.29 2.12 -6.13
N TYR A 139 -3.03 3.43 -6.15
CA TYR A 139 -3.43 4.36 -5.10
C TYR A 139 -4.95 4.54 -5.05
N GLY A 140 -5.60 4.75 -6.20
CA GLY A 140 -7.06 4.83 -6.29
C GLY A 140 -7.75 3.57 -5.75
N ALA A 141 -7.23 2.41 -6.10
CA ALA A 141 -7.76 1.14 -5.63
C ALA A 141 -7.56 0.92 -4.11
N GLN A 142 -6.45 1.39 -3.54
CA GLN A 142 -6.22 1.38 -2.09
C GLN A 142 -7.19 2.30 -1.34
N LEU A 143 -7.53 3.46 -1.93
CA LEU A 143 -8.55 4.35 -1.39
C LEU A 143 -9.94 3.71 -1.42
N THR A 144 -10.31 3.03 -2.51
CA THR A 144 -11.59 2.30 -2.59
C THR A 144 -11.69 1.21 -1.53
N LEU A 145 -10.62 0.45 -1.31
CA LEU A 145 -10.59 -0.57 -0.27
C LEU A 145 -10.78 0.02 1.12
N LEU A 146 -10.17 1.17 1.40
CA LEU A 146 -10.39 1.86 2.67
C LEU A 146 -11.87 2.25 2.85
N PHE A 147 -12.51 2.80 1.81
CA PHE A 147 -13.92 3.17 1.86
C PHE A 147 -14.81 1.97 2.18
N THR A 148 -14.59 0.83 1.51
CA THR A 148 -15.31 -0.42 1.76
C THR A 148 -15.09 -0.93 3.19
N ILE A 149 -13.85 -0.93 3.67
CA ILE A 149 -13.53 -1.44 5.02
C ILE A 149 -14.18 -0.57 6.10
N ILE A 150 -14.16 0.76 5.96
CA ILE A 150 -14.76 1.66 6.96
C ILE A 150 -16.28 1.49 6.97
N SER A 151 -16.92 1.41 5.80
CA SER A 151 -18.38 1.28 5.70
C SER A 151 -18.88 -0.08 6.20
N GLU A 152 -18.14 -1.17 5.96
CA GLU A 152 -18.47 -2.51 6.48
C GLU A 152 -18.27 -2.62 7.99
N LEU A 153 -17.21 -2.02 8.54
CA LEU A 153 -16.86 -2.17 9.96
C LEU A 153 -17.71 -1.29 10.89
N PHE A 154 -17.90 -0.02 10.54
CA PHE A 154 -18.50 0.99 11.44
C PHE A 154 -19.84 1.53 10.95
N GLY A 155 -20.27 1.13 9.74
CA GLY A 155 -21.45 1.69 9.10
C GLY A 155 -21.29 3.17 8.72
N LEU A 156 -22.40 3.82 8.39
CA LEU A 156 -22.39 5.18 7.83
C LEU A 156 -22.34 6.30 8.88
N LYS A 157 -22.58 6.01 10.17
CA LYS A 157 -22.80 7.02 11.22
C LYS A 157 -21.59 7.92 11.49
N TYR A 158 -20.38 7.36 11.46
CA TYR A 158 -19.12 8.09 11.67
C TYR A 158 -18.15 7.99 10.49
N TYR A 159 -18.65 7.56 9.32
CA TYR A 159 -17.85 7.25 8.13
C TYR A 159 -16.89 8.38 7.75
N SER A 160 -17.39 9.60 7.61
CA SER A 160 -16.57 10.75 7.19
C SER A 160 -15.46 11.08 8.19
N THR A 161 -15.70 10.89 9.49
CA THR A 161 -14.67 11.15 10.51
C THR A 161 -13.57 10.10 10.47
N LEU A 162 -13.96 8.82 10.40
CA LEU A 162 -13.03 7.70 10.30
C LEU A 162 -12.22 7.74 8.99
N PHE A 163 -12.87 8.13 7.89
CA PHE A 163 -12.21 8.32 6.60
C PHE A 163 -11.17 9.44 6.64
N ASN A 164 -11.53 10.62 7.15
CA ASN A 164 -10.58 11.72 7.28
C ASN A 164 -9.41 11.37 8.21
N CYS A 165 -9.67 10.65 9.30
CA CYS A 165 -8.62 10.13 10.18
C CYS A 165 -7.69 9.16 9.45
N GLY A 166 -8.22 8.29 8.60
CA GLY A 166 -7.43 7.41 7.74
C GLY A 166 -6.59 8.16 6.72
N GLN A 167 -7.14 9.21 6.12
CA GLN A 167 -6.41 10.07 5.18
C GLN A 167 -5.24 10.79 5.85
N LEU A 168 -5.24 11.02 7.17
CA LEU A 168 -4.07 11.54 7.90
C LEU A 168 -2.89 10.55 7.94
N ALA A 169 -3.14 9.25 7.73
CA ALA A 169 -2.07 8.26 7.65
C ALA A 169 -1.17 8.50 6.41
N SER A 170 -1.73 9.03 5.32
CA SER A 170 -1.02 9.35 4.08
C SER A 170 0.05 10.45 4.23
N PRO A 171 -0.23 11.65 4.78
CA PRO A 171 0.78 12.67 5.03
C PRO A 171 1.80 12.23 6.09
N LEU A 172 1.40 11.46 7.10
CA LEU A 172 2.34 10.86 8.06
C LEU A 172 3.33 9.94 7.34
N GLY A 173 2.82 9.09 6.44
CA GLY A 173 3.65 8.21 5.61
C GLY A 173 4.57 8.98 4.68
N SER A 174 4.05 10.01 4.01
CA SER A 174 4.85 10.91 3.18
C SER A 174 5.97 11.54 4.00
N TYR A 175 5.72 12.05 5.21
CA TYR A 175 6.77 12.61 6.05
C TYR A 175 7.86 11.58 6.40
N VAL A 176 7.47 10.37 6.82
CA VAL A 176 8.43 9.31 7.17
C VAL A 176 9.25 8.88 5.95
N PHE A 177 8.61 8.57 4.83
CA PHE A 177 9.34 8.08 3.66
C PHE A 177 10.09 9.20 2.94
N ASN A 178 9.45 10.35 2.70
CA ASN A 178 10.04 11.45 1.96
C ASN A 178 11.13 12.17 2.75
N VAL A 179 10.84 12.61 3.98
CA VAL A 179 11.79 13.42 4.76
C VAL A 179 12.82 12.55 5.48
N GLN A 180 12.39 11.50 6.18
CA GLN A 180 13.32 10.74 7.03
C GLN A 180 14.14 9.72 6.25
N VAL A 181 13.57 9.06 5.24
CA VAL A 181 14.27 8.03 4.46
C VAL A 181 14.91 8.62 3.22
N VAL A 182 14.10 9.15 2.29
CA VAL A 182 14.59 9.62 0.98
C VAL A 182 15.46 10.85 1.12
N GLY A 183 15.06 11.85 1.91
CA GLY A 183 15.86 13.06 2.13
C GLY A 183 17.24 12.77 2.70
N LYS A 184 17.35 11.89 3.72
CA LYS A 184 18.67 11.52 4.28
C LYS A 184 19.53 10.74 3.30
N LEU A 185 18.92 9.94 2.42
CA LEU A 185 19.66 9.16 1.44
C LEU A 185 20.14 10.03 0.28
N TYR A 186 19.31 10.98 -0.15
CA TYR A 186 19.64 12.00 -1.13
C TYR A 186 20.80 12.88 -0.63
N ASP A 187 20.71 13.41 0.59
CA ASP A 187 21.76 14.24 1.20
C ASP A 187 23.11 13.51 1.26
N LYS A 188 23.10 12.21 1.59
CA LYS A 188 24.33 11.40 1.62
C LYS A 188 24.98 11.30 0.24
N GLU A 189 24.18 11.09 -0.80
CA GLU A 189 24.72 10.94 -2.16
C GLU A 189 25.13 12.30 -2.75
N ALA A 190 24.38 13.36 -2.46
CA ALA A 190 24.74 14.73 -2.82
C ALA A 190 26.10 15.14 -2.22
N LEU A 191 26.34 14.81 -0.94
CA LEU A 191 27.62 15.09 -0.28
C LEU A 191 28.79 14.33 -0.90
N LYS A 192 28.58 13.09 -1.37
CA LYS A 192 29.62 12.35 -2.11
C LYS A 192 29.94 13.03 -3.44
N GLN A 193 28.93 13.48 -4.18
CA GLN A 193 29.14 14.20 -5.45
C GLN A 193 29.87 15.53 -5.23
N LEU A 194 29.58 16.25 -4.13
CA LEU A 194 30.30 17.46 -3.76
C LEU A 194 31.75 17.19 -3.37
N ALA A 195 32.01 16.15 -2.57
CA ALA A 195 33.36 15.76 -2.18
C ALA A 195 34.22 15.39 -3.39
N LEU A 196 33.65 14.70 -4.40
CA LEU A 196 34.34 14.40 -5.67
C LEU A 196 34.69 15.67 -6.47
N LYS A 197 33.90 16.74 -6.33
CA LYS A 197 34.18 18.06 -6.92
C LYS A 197 35.09 18.93 -6.06
N GLY A 198 35.61 18.41 -4.93
CA GLY A 198 36.45 19.16 -3.99
C GLY A 198 35.70 20.27 -3.24
N MET A 199 34.36 20.27 -3.24
CA MET A 199 33.55 21.30 -2.62
C MET A 199 32.99 20.86 -1.26
N THR A 200 32.99 21.77 -0.28
CA THR A 200 32.41 21.57 1.06
C THR A 200 30.97 22.09 1.10
N ARG A 201 30.14 21.57 2.01
CA ARG A 201 28.71 21.94 2.16
C ARG A 201 28.47 23.44 2.28
N SER A 202 29.42 24.20 2.83
CA SER A 202 29.37 25.65 3.00
C SER A 202 29.57 26.44 1.70
N MET A 203 30.07 25.82 0.63
CA MET A 203 30.34 26.49 -0.65
C MET A 203 29.15 26.42 -1.64
N VAL A 204 28.08 25.71 -1.28
CA VAL A 204 26.92 25.50 -2.17
C VAL A 204 25.65 25.98 -1.48
N LYS A 205 24.89 26.82 -2.18
CA LYS A 205 23.62 27.41 -1.69
C LYS A 205 22.52 26.36 -1.54
N GLU A 206 22.54 25.30 -2.35
CA GLU A 206 21.54 24.24 -2.35
C GLU A 206 22.20 22.88 -2.58
N LEU A 207 21.88 21.90 -1.71
CA LEU A 207 22.46 20.57 -1.77
C LEU A 207 21.67 19.74 -2.79
N THR A 208 22.14 19.67 -4.03
CA THR A 208 21.49 18.92 -5.12
C THR A 208 22.29 17.70 -5.53
N CYS A 209 21.60 16.59 -5.79
CA CYS A 209 22.14 15.34 -6.29
C CYS A 209 21.62 15.11 -7.70
N MET A 210 22.54 14.93 -8.67
CA MET A 210 22.19 14.73 -10.07
C MET A 210 22.38 13.28 -10.48
N GLY A 211 21.44 12.74 -11.26
CA GLY A 211 21.55 11.41 -11.83
C GLY A 211 20.68 10.35 -11.16
N LYS A 212 20.61 9.18 -11.82
CA LYS A 212 19.80 8.02 -11.39
C LYS A 212 20.21 7.45 -10.03
N GLU A 213 21.48 7.55 -9.66
CA GLU A 213 22.02 6.96 -8.42
C GLU A 213 21.46 7.64 -7.16
N CYS A 214 21.03 8.90 -7.25
CA CYS A 214 20.42 9.65 -6.15
C CYS A 214 19.08 9.07 -5.69
N TYR A 215 18.36 8.42 -6.62
CA TYR A 215 16.97 7.98 -6.41
C TYR A 215 16.79 6.47 -6.47
N ARG A 216 17.67 5.76 -7.18
CA ARG A 216 17.57 4.31 -7.37
C ARG A 216 17.48 3.55 -6.04
N LEU A 217 18.36 3.87 -5.09
CA LEU A 217 18.37 3.21 -3.78
C LEU A 217 17.11 3.55 -2.96
N SER A 218 16.64 4.79 -3.04
CA SER A 218 15.39 5.24 -2.41
C SER A 218 14.19 4.42 -2.91
N PHE A 219 14.00 4.31 -4.22
CA PHE A 219 12.89 3.55 -4.80
C PHE A 219 12.98 2.05 -4.57
N VAL A 220 14.19 1.48 -4.56
CA VAL A 220 14.39 0.07 -4.21
C VAL A 220 14.01 -0.20 -2.75
N ILE A 221 14.38 0.68 -1.82
CA ILE A 221 13.98 0.56 -0.41
C ILE A 221 12.47 0.74 -0.26
N LEU A 222 11.85 1.69 -0.97
CA LEU A 222 10.40 1.87 -0.97
C LEU A 222 9.67 0.64 -1.53
N ALA A 223 10.16 0.05 -2.62
CA ALA A 223 9.62 -1.18 -3.19
C ALA A 223 9.79 -2.38 -2.23
N GLY A 224 10.94 -2.49 -1.56
CA GLY A 224 11.23 -3.54 -0.58
C GLY A 224 10.33 -3.44 0.66
N THR A 225 10.20 -2.25 1.24
CA THR A 225 9.32 -1.99 2.40
C THR A 225 7.84 -2.20 2.08
N ARG A 226 7.44 -2.02 0.81
CA ARG A 226 6.10 -2.33 0.31
C ARG A 226 5.84 -3.83 0.22
N ASN A 227 6.85 -4.68 0.06
CA ASN A 227 6.67 -6.14 0.02
C ASN A 227 6.81 -6.81 1.41
N GLU A 228 7.76 -6.38 2.24
CA GLU A 228 8.07 -7.05 3.52
C GLU A 228 7.07 -6.79 4.65
N ASN A 229 6.64 -5.54 4.87
CA ASN A 229 5.68 -5.21 5.93
C ASN A 229 4.26 -5.70 5.59
N ASN A 230 3.98 -5.85 4.30
CA ASN A 230 2.70 -6.37 3.82
C ASN A 230 2.54 -7.86 4.04
N GLN A 231 3.61 -8.64 3.88
CA GLN A 231 3.58 -10.05 4.23
C GLN A 231 3.06 -10.26 5.67
N LYS A 232 3.50 -9.41 6.61
CA LYS A 232 3.11 -9.46 8.02
C LYS A 232 1.68 -9.00 8.24
N VAL A 233 1.27 -7.84 7.72
CA VAL A 233 -0.11 -7.33 7.87
C VAL A 233 -1.13 -8.21 7.13
N LEU A 234 -0.78 -8.71 5.94
CA LEU A 234 -1.55 -9.70 5.19
C LEU A 234 -1.65 -11.01 5.96
N SER A 235 -0.57 -11.51 6.57
CA SER A 235 -0.65 -12.73 7.38
C SER A 235 -1.60 -12.59 8.58
N THR A 236 -1.67 -11.40 9.18
CA THR A 236 -2.59 -11.11 10.28
C THR A 236 -4.05 -10.98 9.81
N GLN A 237 -4.31 -10.18 8.76
CA GLN A 237 -5.64 -10.06 8.15
C GLN A 237 -6.14 -11.39 7.57
N GLN A 238 -5.23 -12.22 7.06
CA GLN A 238 -5.52 -13.52 6.49
C GLN A 238 -5.89 -14.56 7.55
N ALA A 239 -5.20 -14.53 8.69
CA ALA A 239 -5.55 -15.34 9.84
C ALA A 239 -6.96 -14.97 10.36
N ASP A 240 -7.27 -13.67 10.45
CA ASP A 240 -8.57 -13.21 10.95
C ASP A 240 -9.74 -13.63 10.05
N ARG A 241 -9.61 -13.52 8.72
CA ARG A 241 -10.65 -13.98 7.79
C ARG A 241 -10.82 -15.50 7.75
N ASP A 242 -9.75 -16.29 7.87
CA ASP A 242 -9.87 -17.76 7.95
C ASP A 242 -10.60 -18.19 9.22
N ILE A 243 -10.37 -17.48 10.33
CA ILE A 243 -11.07 -17.73 11.60
C ILE A 243 -12.56 -17.35 11.47
N ASP A 244 -12.89 -16.22 10.84
CA ASP A 244 -14.28 -15.78 10.64
C ASP A 244 -15.07 -16.73 9.74
N TYR A 245 -14.45 -17.19 8.66
CA TYR A 245 -15.02 -18.21 7.78
C TYR A 245 -15.28 -19.54 8.51
N ARG A 246 -14.33 -19.98 9.36
CA ARG A 246 -14.51 -21.17 10.20
C ARG A 246 -15.64 -21.00 11.23
N PHE A 247 -15.82 -19.80 11.76
CA PHE A 247 -16.89 -19.51 12.72
C PHE A 247 -18.26 -19.48 12.04
N ALA A 248 -18.36 -18.88 10.85
CA ALA A 248 -19.56 -18.89 10.02
C ALA A 248 -19.96 -20.32 9.61
N ILE A 249 -19.00 -21.15 9.19
CA ILE A 249 -19.25 -22.57 8.89
C ILE A 249 -19.73 -23.32 10.14
N LYS A 250 -19.10 -23.12 11.31
CA LYS A 250 -19.54 -23.75 12.56
C LYS A 250 -20.96 -23.32 12.96
N LYS A 251 -21.32 -22.06 12.74
CA LYS A 251 -22.65 -21.53 12.98
C LYS A 251 -23.68 -22.19 12.05
N GLN A 252 -23.40 -22.25 10.76
CA GLN A 252 -24.24 -22.91 9.76
C GLN A 252 -24.43 -24.41 10.05
N ILE A 253 -23.37 -25.12 10.46
CA ILE A 253 -23.46 -26.53 10.86
C ILE A 253 -24.34 -26.69 12.11
N LYS A 254 -24.23 -25.78 13.08
CA LYS A 254 -25.03 -25.80 14.31
C LYS A 254 -26.51 -25.53 14.01
N GLU A 255 -26.82 -24.51 13.22
CA GLU A 255 -28.20 -24.20 12.79
C GLU A 255 -28.84 -25.37 12.03
N LYS A 256 -28.10 -26.04 11.12
CA LYS A 256 -28.60 -27.26 10.46
C LYS A 256 -28.84 -28.41 11.43
N LYS A 257 -28.02 -28.55 12.48
CA LYS A 257 -28.17 -29.59 13.50
C LYS A 257 -29.39 -29.33 14.38
N ASP A 258 -29.62 -28.08 14.76
CA ASP A 258 -30.74 -27.67 15.60
C ASP A 258 -32.07 -27.78 14.83
N ALA A 259 -32.09 -27.46 13.52
CA ALA A 259 -33.24 -27.67 12.65
C ALA A 259 -33.61 -29.15 12.49
N ALA A 260 -32.63 -30.05 12.39
CA ALA A 260 -32.85 -31.49 12.27
C ALA A 260 -33.34 -32.17 13.57
N ILE A 261 -33.18 -31.52 14.72
CA ILE A 261 -33.68 -31.99 16.02
C ILE A 261 -35.13 -31.53 16.26
N THR A 262 -35.54 -30.41 15.65
CA THR A 262 -36.89 -29.84 15.82
C THR A 262 -37.93 -30.53 14.92
N ASP A 263 -37.48 -31.28 13.90
CA ASP A 263 -38.31 -32.01 12.92
C ASP A 263 -38.47 -33.50 13.29
N ARG A 264 -38.19 -33.88 14.55
CA ARG A 264 -38.29 -35.24 15.08
C ARG A 264 -39.04 -35.24 16.41
#